data_AF-A0AAV6AKR0-F1
#
_entry.id   AF-A0AAV6AKR0-F1
#
_cell.length_a   1.000
_cell.length_b   1.000
_cell.length_c   1.000
_cell.angle_alpha   90.00
_cell.angle_beta   90.00
_cell.angle_gamma   90.00
#
_symmetry.space_group_name_H-M   'P 1'
#
loop_
_entity.id
_entity.type
_entity.pdbx_description
1 polymer ?
#
loop_
_entity_poly.entity_id
_entity_poly.type
_entity_poly.pdbx_seq_one_letter_code
_entity_poly.pdbx_strand_id
1 'polypeptide(L)'
;ELHPADADRLQIRDADLVEVETDIGAVVVRALITPRQRPGSVFVPMHWSAQFASNAGVGRLYPPVTDPVSGQPALKYAGASVRRVAASVYGFAVSREPTHPAADYFARAACPQGWRTELACLTPIDDPAAFARALFALDPAADVLAYADRQAGSHRVAAFAGDRLVGALFLSASPVEVSRTWAVSQLAADHGDLRARYRVIAGRAAGDRPEPGALVCSCFGVGANQVAAAAMSGARTVAEVGRVLQAGTNCGSCRSEIASILCATGLAAAE
;
A
#
# COMPACT_ATOMS: atom_id res chain seq x y z
N GLU A 1 -4.17 11.43 -6.89
CA GLU A 1 -5.36 11.99 -6.21
C GLU A 1 -6.41 12.35 -7.24
N LEU A 2 -7.66 11.94 -6.99
CA LEU A 2 -8.83 12.23 -7.82
C LEU A 2 -9.98 12.71 -6.94
N HIS A 3 -10.80 13.62 -7.46
CA HIS A 3 -12.04 14.03 -6.80
C HIS A 3 -13.08 12.88 -6.85
N PRO A 4 -13.92 12.68 -5.80
CA PRO A 4 -14.93 11.61 -5.78
C PRO A 4 -15.83 11.57 -7.02
N ALA A 5 -16.35 12.72 -7.46
CA ALA A 5 -17.21 12.78 -8.65
C ALA A 5 -16.53 12.31 -9.95
N ASP A 6 -15.23 12.55 -10.11
CA ASP A 6 -14.47 12.04 -11.27
C ASP A 6 -14.21 10.54 -11.14
N ALA A 7 -13.91 10.09 -9.92
CA ALA A 7 -13.71 8.68 -9.62
C ALA A 7 -14.97 7.86 -9.93
N ASP A 8 -16.14 8.35 -9.51
CA ASP A 8 -17.44 7.72 -9.80
C ASP A 8 -17.72 7.64 -11.31
N ARG A 9 -17.51 8.76 -12.03
CA ARG A 9 -17.68 8.82 -13.49
C ARG A 9 -16.75 7.86 -14.23
N LEU A 10 -15.52 7.69 -13.74
CA LEU A 10 -14.51 6.81 -14.32
C LEU A 10 -14.55 5.38 -13.76
N GLN A 11 -15.47 5.09 -12.84
CA GLN A 11 -15.57 3.82 -12.12
C GLN A 11 -14.25 3.38 -11.44
N ILE A 12 -13.52 4.36 -10.90
CA ILE A 12 -12.26 4.16 -10.16
C ILE A 12 -12.57 4.19 -8.67
N ARG A 13 -12.15 3.15 -7.95
CA ARG A 13 -12.25 3.06 -6.49
C ARG A 13 -10.95 3.47 -5.83
N ASP A 14 -11.00 3.69 -4.52
CA ASP A 14 -9.78 3.95 -3.74
C ASP A 14 -8.79 2.78 -3.85
N ALA A 15 -7.50 3.10 -3.91
CA ALA A 15 -6.39 2.18 -4.09
C ALA A 15 -6.34 1.38 -5.42
N ASP A 16 -7.31 1.58 -6.33
CA ASP A 16 -7.26 1.00 -7.68
C ASP A 16 -5.98 1.42 -8.40
N LEU A 17 -5.50 0.54 -9.27
CA LEU A 17 -4.46 0.91 -10.22
C LEU A 17 -5.08 1.73 -11.36
N VAL A 18 -4.42 2.82 -11.68
CA VAL A 18 -4.88 3.81 -12.65
C VAL A 18 -3.72 4.19 -13.54
N GLU A 19 -3.96 4.17 -14.84
CA GLU A 19 -3.06 4.73 -15.82
C GLU A 19 -3.39 6.20 -16.04
N VAL A 20 -2.38 7.04 -15.96
CA VAL A 20 -2.42 8.45 -16.32
C VAL A 20 -1.58 8.62 -17.56
N GLU A 21 -2.20 9.04 -18.65
CA GLU A 21 -1.58 9.10 -19.98
C GLU A 21 -1.70 10.51 -20.57
N THR A 22 -0.68 10.88 -21.34
CA THR A 22 -0.56 12.09 -22.14
C THR A 22 -0.05 11.69 -23.52
N ASP A 23 -0.06 12.61 -24.49
CA ASP A 23 0.40 12.34 -25.86
C ASP A 23 1.86 11.84 -25.97
N ILE A 24 2.66 12.00 -24.92
CA ILE A 24 4.08 11.65 -24.90
C ILE A 24 4.43 10.48 -23.98
N GLY A 25 3.49 9.99 -23.19
CA GLY A 25 3.77 8.91 -22.24
C GLY A 25 2.68 8.66 -21.22
N ALA A 26 2.84 7.54 -20.51
CA ALA A 26 1.90 7.07 -19.50
C ALA A 26 2.63 6.58 -18.24
N VAL A 27 1.96 6.69 -17.09
CA VAL A 27 2.38 6.13 -15.81
C VAL A 27 1.25 5.34 -15.17
N VAL A 28 1.58 4.32 -14.38
CA VAL A 28 0.60 3.56 -13.60
C VAL A 28 0.82 3.84 -12.12
N VAL A 29 -0.23 4.32 -11.46
CA VAL A 29 -0.22 4.76 -10.06
C VAL A 29 -1.45 4.23 -9.32
N ARG A 30 -1.46 4.35 -7.99
CA ARG A 30 -2.64 4.03 -7.18
C ARG A 30 -3.53 5.26 -7.01
N ALA A 31 -4.84 5.06 -7.15
CA ALA A 31 -5.83 6.08 -6.86
C ALA A 31 -5.85 6.41 -5.35
N LEU A 32 -5.93 7.71 -5.05
CA LEU A 32 -6.31 8.22 -3.75
C LEU A 32 -7.52 9.11 -3.99
N ILE A 33 -8.69 8.68 -3.53
CA ILE A 33 -9.94 9.43 -3.73
C ILE A 33 -10.08 10.44 -2.59
N THR A 34 -10.16 11.73 -2.93
CA THR A 34 -10.19 12.78 -1.92
C THR A 34 -10.92 14.02 -2.40
N PRO A 35 -11.82 14.61 -1.58
CA PRO A 35 -12.50 15.85 -1.95
C PRO A 35 -11.56 17.07 -1.94
N ARG A 36 -10.32 16.91 -1.44
CA ARG A 36 -9.28 17.95 -1.49
C ARG A 36 -8.83 18.25 -2.91
N GLN A 37 -9.02 17.31 -3.83
CA GLN A 37 -8.63 17.48 -5.22
C GLN A 37 -9.72 18.21 -6.01
N ARG A 38 -9.33 19.14 -6.88
CA ARG A 38 -10.27 19.88 -7.73
C ARG A 38 -10.95 18.94 -8.74
N PRO A 39 -12.29 19.00 -8.92
CA PRO A 39 -12.97 18.29 -10.01
C PRO A 39 -12.40 18.60 -11.39
N GLY A 40 -12.26 17.58 -12.24
CA GLY A 40 -11.67 17.65 -13.57
C GLY A 40 -10.14 17.75 -13.57
N SER A 41 -9.47 17.55 -12.43
CA SER A 41 -8.01 17.61 -12.33
C SER A 41 -7.46 16.40 -11.59
N VAL A 42 -6.27 15.94 -12.00
CA VAL A 42 -5.52 14.87 -11.32
C VAL A 42 -4.24 15.44 -10.71
N PHE A 43 -3.88 14.94 -9.52
CA PHE A 43 -2.59 15.25 -8.90
C PHE A 43 -1.80 13.97 -8.69
N VAL A 44 -0.53 13.97 -9.10
CA VAL A 44 0.39 12.84 -8.95
C VAL A 44 1.72 13.35 -8.37
N PRO A 45 2.22 12.79 -7.25
CA PRO A 45 3.47 13.23 -6.65
C PRO A 45 4.68 12.84 -7.52
N MET A 46 5.70 13.70 -7.55
CA MET A 46 6.88 13.53 -8.42
C MET A 46 8.02 12.69 -7.82
N HIS A 47 7.90 12.25 -6.56
CA HIS A 47 9.00 11.63 -5.82
C HIS A 47 9.29 10.15 -6.17
N TRP A 48 8.62 9.59 -7.16
CA TRP A 48 8.81 8.19 -7.56
C TRP A 48 9.77 8.07 -8.74
N SER A 49 10.77 7.21 -8.61
CA SER A 49 11.77 6.90 -9.65
C SER A 49 11.72 5.42 -10.04
N ALA A 50 12.40 5.07 -11.13
CA ALA A 50 12.55 3.68 -11.59
C ALA A 50 13.22 2.76 -10.55
N GLN A 51 13.92 3.34 -9.56
CA GLN A 51 14.48 2.58 -8.44
C GLN A 51 13.40 2.10 -7.47
N PHE A 52 12.27 2.78 -7.36
CA PHE A 52 11.24 2.48 -6.35
C PHE A 52 9.91 2.03 -6.95
N ALA A 53 9.70 2.21 -8.26
CA ALA A 53 8.49 1.77 -8.94
C ALA A 53 8.73 1.48 -10.43
N SER A 54 7.93 0.59 -11.04
CA SER A 54 8.09 0.19 -12.44
C SER A 54 7.83 1.33 -13.43
N ASN A 55 6.68 1.99 -13.32
CA ASN A 55 6.23 3.02 -14.26
C ASN A 55 5.55 4.20 -13.55
N ALA A 56 6.23 4.85 -12.61
CA ALA A 56 5.66 5.95 -11.80
C ALA A 56 6.38 7.32 -11.97
N GLY A 57 7.36 7.41 -12.88
CA GLY A 57 8.11 8.65 -13.11
C GLY A 57 7.30 9.70 -13.86
N VAL A 58 6.59 10.57 -13.14
CA VAL A 58 5.66 11.56 -13.72
C VAL A 58 6.32 12.59 -14.64
N GLY A 59 7.65 12.77 -14.57
CA GLY A 59 8.38 13.63 -15.50
C GLY A 59 8.20 13.23 -16.97
N ARG A 60 7.83 11.96 -17.23
CA ARG A 60 7.49 11.45 -18.56
C ARG A 60 6.17 11.95 -19.13
N LEU A 61 5.33 12.59 -18.31
CA LEU A 61 4.04 13.14 -18.72
C LEU A 61 4.13 14.60 -19.18
N TYR A 62 5.30 15.24 -19.05
CA TYR A 62 5.48 16.64 -19.44
C TYR A 62 6.39 16.76 -20.66
N PRO A 63 6.00 17.54 -21.68
CA PRO A 63 6.86 17.75 -22.83
C PRO A 63 8.11 18.54 -22.40
N PRO A 64 9.26 18.37 -23.09
CA PRO A 64 10.51 19.04 -22.76
C PRO A 64 10.49 20.50 -23.26
N VAL A 65 9.49 21.28 -22.84
CA VAL A 65 9.32 22.69 -23.20
C VAL A 65 9.78 23.56 -22.05
N THR A 66 10.59 24.57 -22.38
CA THR A 66 11.11 25.56 -21.43
C THR A 66 10.69 26.96 -21.81
N ASP A 67 10.49 27.81 -20.80
CA ASP A 67 10.28 29.24 -21.01
C ASP A 67 11.50 29.87 -21.72
N PRO A 68 11.30 30.63 -22.81
CA PRO A 68 12.40 31.13 -23.63
C PRO A 68 13.27 32.20 -22.95
N VAL A 69 12.81 32.81 -21.84
CA VAL A 69 13.56 33.86 -21.13
C VAL A 69 14.33 33.28 -19.96
N SER A 70 13.67 32.50 -19.12
CA SER A 70 14.22 31.95 -17.87
C SER A 70 14.82 30.55 -18.01
N GLY A 71 14.45 29.80 -19.05
CA GLY A 71 14.81 28.39 -19.23
C GLY A 71 14.05 27.43 -18.30
N GLN A 72 13.06 27.89 -17.54
CA GLN A 72 12.31 27.05 -16.61
C GLN A 72 11.38 26.07 -17.34
N PRO A 73 11.30 24.79 -16.92
CA PRO A 73 10.47 23.79 -17.59
C PRO A 73 8.98 23.90 -17.25
N ALA A 74 8.11 23.62 -18.23
CA ALA A 74 6.65 23.67 -18.10
C ALA A 74 6.05 22.44 -17.39
N LEU A 75 6.36 22.25 -16.09
CA LEU A 75 6.04 21.03 -15.33
C LEU A 75 4.75 21.10 -14.49
N LYS A 76 3.94 22.14 -14.62
CA LYS A 76 2.79 22.40 -13.71
C LYS A 76 1.43 22.17 -14.34
N TYR A 77 1.39 21.90 -15.64
CA TYR A 77 0.14 21.67 -16.36
C TYR A 77 0.39 20.77 -17.57
N ALA A 78 -0.42 19.72 -17.68
CA ALA A 78 -0.54 18.88 -18.87
C ALA A 78 -1.97 18.34 -18.92
N GLY A 79 -2.56 18.31 -20.12
CA GLY A 79 -3.79 17.56 -20.36
C GLY A 79 -3.49 16.06 -20.27
N ALA A 80 -4.30 15.30 -19.53
CA ALA A 80 -4.09 13.87 -19.35
C ALA A 80 -5.42 13.10 -19.36
N SER A 81 -5.39 11.89 -19.91
CA SER A 81 -6.45 10.89 -19.72
C SER A 81 -6.16 10.05 -18.47
N VAL A 82 -7.22 9.55 -17.87
CA VAL A 82 -7.15 8.72 -16.66
C VAL A 82 -8.06 7.51 -16.87
N ARG A 83 -7.52 6.30 -16.74
CA ARG A 83 -8.30 5.06 -16.87
C ARG A 83 -7.90 4.02 -15.82
N ARG A 84 -8.89 3.23 -15.38
CA ARG A 84 -8.64 2.11 -14.47
C ARG A 84 -7.83 1.01 -15.17
N VAL A 85 -6.85 0.46 -14.48
CA VAL A 85 -6.08 -0.72 -14.91
C VAL A 85 -6.62 -1.94 -14.17
N ALA A 86 -7.16 -2.89 -14.92
CA ALA A 86 -7.62 -4.17 -14.38
C ALA A 86 -6.45 -5.15 -14.37
N ALA A 87 -5.87 -5.40 -13.20
CA ALA A 87 -4.85 -6.43 -13.03
C ALA A 87 -5.51 -7.81 -12.85
N SER A 88 -4.86 -8.86 -13.36
CA SER A 88 -5.26 -10.24 -13.10
C SER A 88 -4.86 -10.70 -11.71
N VAL A 89 -3.73 -10.19 -11.21
CA VAL A 89 -3.19 -10.53 -9.88
C VAL A 89 -2.70 -9.27 -9.20
N TYR A 90 -3.11 -9.08 -7.94
CA TYR A 90 -2.57 -8.08 -7.02
C TYR A 90 -1.67 -8.79 -6.02
N GLY A 91 -0.57 -8.13 -5.63
CA GLY A 91 0.41 -8.70 -4.73
C GLY A 91 0.93 -7.71 -3.70
N PHE A 92 1.27 -8.24 -2.52
CA PHE A 92 2.03 -7.56 -1.49
C PHE A 92 3.13 -8.48 -0.99
N ALA A 93 4.35 -7.97 -0.87
CA ALA A 93 5.49 -8.72 -0.40
C ALA A 93 6.26 -7.95 0.68
N VAL A 94 6.85 -8.70 1.60
CA VAL A 94 7.88 -8.24 2.53
C VAL A 94 9.13 -9.09 2.36
N SER A 95 10.30 -8.47 2.44
CA SER A 95 11.57 -9.16 2.24
C SER A 95 12.69 -8.45 3.01
N ARG A 96 13.75 -9.18 3.35
CA ARG A 96 14.95 -8.57 3.97
C ARG A 96 15.75 -7.73 2.99
N GLU A 97 15.88 -8.24 1.76
CA GLU A 97 16.59 -7.58 0.66
C GLU A 97 15.61 -6.90 -0.31
N PRO A 98 16.05 -5.85 -1.04
CA PRO A 98 15.21 -5.17 -2.01
C PRO A 98 14.84 -6.10 -3.16
N THR A 99 13.54 -6.15 -3.51
CA THR A 99 13.03 -7.04 -4.55
C THR A 99 12.75 -6.30 -5.85
N HIS A 100 12.92 -7.01 -6.96
CA HIS A 100 12.63 -6.55 -8.32
C HIS A 100 11.64 -7.52 -8.97
N PRO A 101 10.34 -7.38 -8.70
CA PRO A 101 9.34 -8.29 -9.25
C PRO A 101 9.28 -8.18 -10.77
N ALA A 102 9.21 -9.34 -11.43
CA ALA A 102 8.82 -9.42 -12.84
C ALA A 102 7.30 -9.22 -12.95
N ALA A 103 6.86 -7.98 -12.74
CA ALA A 103 5.46 -7.57 -12.69
C ALA A 103 5.25 -6.28 -13.47
N ASP A 104 4.06 -6.10 -14.05
CA ASP A 104 3.70 -4.89 -14.83
C ASP A 104 3.68 -3.64 -13.95
N TYR A 105 3.22 -3.79 -12.71
CA TYR A 105 3.25 -2.75 -11.69
C TYR A 105 4.04 -3.21 -10.47
N PHE A 106 4.94 -2.35 -9.98
CA PHE A 106 5.41 -2.44 -8.59
C PHE A 106 5.69 -1.06 -7.99
N ALA A 107 5.58 -0.99 -6.67
CA ALA A 107 6.05 0.12 -5.85
C ALA A 107 6.66 -0.44 -4.54
N ARG A 108 7.90 -0.07 -4.23
CA ARG A 108 8.62 -0.55 -3.05
C ARG A 108 9.09 0.57 -2.15
N ALA A 109 9.17 0.27 -0.86
CA ALA A 109 9.69 1.18 0.14
C ALA A 109 10.46 0.39 1.21
N ALA A 110 11.48 1.02 1.80
CA ALA A 110 12.15 0.49 2.97
C ALA A 110 11.17 0.42 4.16
N CYS A 111 11.35 -0.58 5.01
CA CYS A 111 10.64 -0.75 6.26
C CYS A 111 11.61 -1.27 7.34
N PRO A 112 11.20 -1.32 8.62
CA PRO A 112 12.02 -1.95 9.64
C PRO A 112 12.42 -3.37 9.21
N GLN A 113 13.72 -3.68 9.30
CA GLN A 113 14.29 -4.98 8.96
C GLN A 113 14.16 -5.44 7.49
N GLY A 114 13.83 -4.53 6.56
CA GLY A 114 13.86 -4.86 5.13
C GLY A 114 13.05 -3.92 4.24
N TRP A 115 12.25 -4.53 3.37
CA TRP A 115 11.50 -3.89 2.30
C TRP A 115 10.07 -4.39 2.25
N ARG A 116 9.17 -3.49 1.85
CA ARG A 116 7.80 -3.82 1.45
C ARG A 116 7.61 -3.48 -0.02
N THR A 117 6.93 -4.35 -0.74
CA THR A 117 6.70 -4.22 -2.18
C THR A 117 5.23 -4.48 -2.49
N GLU A 118 4.57 -3.49 -3.04
CA GLU A 118 3.27 -3.59 -3.68
C GLU A 118 3.49 -3.97 -5.15
N LEU A 119 2.74 -4.93 -5.69
CA LEU A 119 2.86 -5.34 -7.09
C LEU A 119 1.52 -5.71 -7.72
N ALA A 120 1.47 -5.73 -9.05
CA ALA A 120 0.36 -6.31 -9.80
C ALA A 120 0.81 -6.80 -11.18
N CYS A 121 0.15 -7.87 -11.64
CA CYS A 121 0.38 -8.47 -12.95
C CYS A 121 -0.90 -8.43 -13.77
N LEU A 122 -0.78 -8.05 -15.04
CA LEU A 122 -1.87 -8.04 -16.01
C LEU A 122 -2.20 -9.46 -16.48
N THR A 123 -1.24 -10.38 -16.43
CA THR A 123 -1.43 -11.81 -16.69
C THR A 123 -1.46 -12.61 -15.38
N PRO A 124 -2.17 -13.76 -15.36
CA PRO A 124 -2.09 -14.71 -14.25
C PRO A 124 -0.66 -15.16 -13.96
N ILE A 125 -0.41 -15.52 -12.71
CA ILE A 125 0.85 -16.16 -12.28
C ILE A 125 0.56 -17.66 -12.15
N ASP A 126 1.14 -18.46 -13.05
CA ASP A 126 0.89 -19.92 -13.09
C ASP A 126 1.48 -20.64 -11.88
N ASP A 127 2.69 -20.26 -11.46
CA ASP A 127 3.38 -20.83 -10.29
C ASP A 127 3.77 -19.72 -9.29
N PRO A 128 2.91 -19.44 -8.30
CA PRO A 128 3.21 -18.51 -7.22
C PRO A 128 4.46 -18.84 -6.42
N ALA A 129 4.82 -20.12 -6.27
CA ALA A 129 6.00 -20.53 -5.53
C ALA A 129 7.27 -20.22 -6.33
N ALA A 130 7.30 -20.53 -7.62
CA ALA A 130 8.40 -20.14 -8.51
C ALA A 130 8.55 -18.62 -8.59
N PHE A 131 7.43 -17.89 -8.70
CA PHE A 131 7.44 -16.43 -8.66
C PHE A 131 8.05 -15.89 -7.36
N ALA A 132 7.68 -16.45 -6.20
CA ALA A 132 8.24 -16.06 -4.92
C ALA A 132 9.74 -16.38 -4.80
N ARG A 133 10.20 -17.53 -5.30
CA ARG A 133 11.63 -17.89 -5.32
C ARG A 133 12.43 -16.87 -6.13
N ALA A 134 11.96 -16.55 -7.33
CA ALA A 134 12.60 -15.54 -8.18
C ALA A 134 12.59 -14.16 -7.50
N LEU A 135 11.45 -13.77 -6.92
CA LEU A 135 11.28 -12.50 -6.22
C LEU A 135 12.28 -12.32 -5.08
N PHE A 136 12.48 -13.36 -4.27
CA PHE A 136 13.37 -13.36 -3.11
C PHE A 136 14.79 -13.85 -3.41
N ALA A 137 15.15 -14.04 -4.69
CA ALA A 137 16.45 -14.55 -5.14
C ALA A 137 16.88 -15.85 -4.41
N LEU A 138 15.92 -16.76 -4.22
CA LEU A 138 16.15 -18.06 -3.57
C LEU A 138 16.69 -19.07 -4.57
N ASP A 139 17.43 -20.05 -4.06
CA ASP A 139 17.73 -21.27 -4.81
C ASP A 139 16.41 -21.95 -5.25
N PRO A 140 16.29 -22.43 -6.51
CA PRO A 140 15.13 -23.19 -6.96
C PRO A 140 14.75 -24.36 -6.04
N ALA A 141 15.74 -24.98 -5.37
CA ALA A 141 15.58 -26.08 -4.44
C ALA A 141 15.36 -25.64 -2.98
N ALA A 142 15.39 -24.35 -2.64
CA ALA A 142 15.14 -23.89 -1.28
C ALA A 142 13.74 -24.32 -0.80
N ASP A 143 13.55 -24.69 0.45
CA ASP A 143 12.20 -24.97 0.93
C ASP A 143 11.41 -23.67 1.16
N VAL A 144 10.19 -23.62 0.63
CA VAL A 144 9.23 -22.54 0.88
C VAL A 144 7.94 -23.13 1.41
N LEU A 145 7.31 -22.43 2.35
CA LEU A 145 5.95 -22.75 2.76
C LEU A 145 4.99 -22.04 1.81
N ALA A 146 4.07 -22.79 1.21
CA ALA A 146 3.08 -22.25 0.30
C ALA A 146 1.67 -22.64 0.74
N TYR A 147 0.74 -21.72 0.56
CA TYR A 147 -0.70 -21.90 0.77
C TYR A 147 -1.46 -21.34 -0.42
N ALA A 148 -2.49 -22.05 -0.84
CA ALA A 148 -3.38 -21.64 -1.91
C ALA A 148 -4.82 -21.86 -1.48
N ASP A 149 -5.61 -20.79 -1.52
CA ASP A 149 -7.07 -20.86 -1.45
C ASP A 149 -7.61 -20.69 -2.87
N ARG A 150 -7.97 -21.80 -3.50
CA ARG A 150 -8.52 -21.81 -4.86
C ARG A 150 -9.90 -21.17 -4.95
N GLN A 151 -10.67 -21.14 -3.86
CA GLN A 151 -12.00 -20.56 -3.84
C GLN A 151 -11.94 -19.03 -3.76
N ALA A 152 -11.02 -18.50 -2.95
CA ALA A 152 -10.77 -17.06 -2.84
C ALA A 152 -9.79 -16.52 -3.89
N GLY A 153 -9.14 -17.37 -4.68
CA GLY A 153 -8.10 -16.98 -5.64
C GLY A 153 -6.87 -16.37 -4.98
N SER A 154 -6.60 -16.72 -3.73
CA SER A 154 -5.49 -16.14 -2.95
C SER A 154 -4.35 -17.14 -2.78
N HIS A 155 -3.12 -16.66 -2.97
CA HIS A 155 -1.91 -17.47 -2.83
C HIS A 155 -0.93 -16.79 -1.89
N ARG A 156 -0.24 -17.58 -1.08
CA ARG A 156 0.68 -17.07 -0.08
C ARG A 156 1.90 -17.95 -0.02
N VAL A 157 3.08 -17.32 -0.04
CA VAL A 157 4.35 -18.04 -0.02
C VAL A 157 5.27 -17.35 0.97
N ALA A 158 5.91 -18.11 1.86
CA ALA A 158 6.92 -17.59 2.77
C ALA A 158 8.18 -18.45 2.74
N ALA A 159 9.32 -17.78 2.76
CA ALA A 159 10.64 -18.39 2.75
C ALA A 159 11.39 -18.05 4.04
N PHE A 160 12.07 -19.05 4.61
CA PHE A 160 12.77 -18.92 5.89
C PHE A 160 14.22 -19.38 5.75
N ALA A 161 15.12 -18.72 6.47
CA ALA A 161 16.52 -19.10 6.61
C ALA A 161 16.82 -19.26 8.10
N GLY A 162 17.03 -20.49 8.55
CA GLY A 162 17.07 -20.81 9.98
C GLY A 162 15.74 -20.45 10.63
N ASP A 163 15.78 -19.61 11.65
CA ASP A 163 14.64 -19.12 12.42
C ASP A 163 14.09 -17.77 11.91
N ARG A 164 14.60 -17.24 10.79
CA ARG A 164 14.22 -15.92 10.28
C ARG A 164 13.42 -15.99 9.00
N LEU A 165 12.48 -15.06 8.85
CA LEU A 165 11.79 -14.82 7.58
C LEU A 165 12.75 -14.13 6.59
N VAL A 166 12.91 -14.73 5.41
CA VAL A 166 13.62 -14.13 4.26
C VAL A 166 12.67 -13.23 3.49
N GLY A 167 11.46 -13.71 3.22
CA GLY A 167 10.38 -12.95 2.63
C GLY A 167 9.05 -13.69 2.64
N ALA A 168 7.96 -12.92 2.52
CA ALA A 168 6.60 -13.43 2.38
C ALA A 168 5.89 -12.68 1.26
N LEU A 169 5.19 -13.42 0.41
CA LEU A 169 4.42 -12.95 -0.72
C LEU A 169 2.95 -13.31 -0.53
N PHE A 170 2.07 -12.36 -0.73
CA PHE A 170 0.62 -12.49 -0.69
C PHE A 170 0.07 -12.06 -2.04
N LEU A 171 -0.69 -12.93 -2.70
CA LEU A 171 -1.30 -12.70 -4.01
C LEU A 171 -2.81 -12.92 -3.92
N SER A 172 -3.57 -12.18 -4.72
CA SER A 172 -5.02 -12.35 -4.87
C SER A 172 -5.50 -11.81 -6.23
N ALA A 173 -6.62 -12.31 -6.72
CA ALA A 173 -7.33 -11.75 -7.89
C ALA A 173 -7.99 -10.39 -7.59
N SER A 174 -8.13 -10.05 -6.31
CA SER A 174 -8.60 -8.75 -5.80
C SER A 174 -7.49 -8.07 -4.98
N PRO A 175 -7.62 -6.78 -4.61
CA PRO A 175 -6.66 -6.13 -3.71
C PRO A 175 -6.37 -6.98 -2.46
N VAL A 176 -5.10 -7.21 -2.18
CA VAL A 176 -4.65 -8.14 -1.13
C VAL A 176 -5.08 -7.67 0.25
N GLU A 177 -5.74 -8.52 1.04
CA GLU A 177 -6.30 -8.19 2.36
C GLU A 177 -5.31 -8.24 3.54
N VAL A 178 -4.04 -8.55 3.30
CA VAL A 178 -3.04 -8.68 4.38
C VAL A 178 -2.72 -7.33 5.03
N SER A 179 -2.62 -7.31 6.37
CA SER A 179 -2.13 -6.13 7.09
C SER A 179 -0.66 -5.87 6.74
N ARG A 180 -0.40 -4.70 6.14
CA ARG A 180 0.96 -4.25 5.76
C ARG A 180 1.85 -4.15 6.99
N THR A 181 1.33 -3.59 8.07
CA THR A 181 2.06 -3.40 9.33
C THR A 181 2.42 -4.73 9.97
N TRP A 182 1.47 -5.66 10.03
CA TRP A 182 1.74 -7.00 10.57
C TRP A 182 2.74 -7.77 9.72
N ALA A 183 2.58 -7.79 8.41
CA ALA A 183 3.49 -8.51 7.52
C ALA A 183 4.93 -7.97 7.64
N VAL A 184 5.10 -6.64 7.71
CA VAL A 184 6.40 -6.01 7.96
C VAL A 184 6.99 -6.43 9.31
N SER A 185 6.17 -6.52 10.37
CA SER A 185 6.67 -6.92 11.69
C SER A 185 7.18 -8.37 11.73
N GLN A 186 6.74 -9.23 10.80
CA GLN A 186 7.22 -10.61 10.70
C GLN A 186 8.69 -10.70 10.27
N LEU A 187 9.25 -9.68 9.63
CA LEU A 187 10.68 -9.63 9.29
C LEU A 187 11.57 -9.55 10.54
N ALA A 188 11.05 -8.96 11.62
CA ALA A 188 11.74 -8.81 12.90
C ALA A 188 11.46 -9.98 13.88
N ALA A 189 10.39 -10.73 13.65
CA ALA A 189 9.96 -11.82 14.52
C ALA A 189 10.85 -13.07 14.38
N ASP A 190 10.91 -13.84 15.45
CA ASP A 190 11.50 -15.17 15.48
C ASP A 190 10.49 -16.23 15.00
N HIS A 191 10.95 -17.13 14.12
CA HIS A 191 10.19 -18.20 13.49
C HIS A 191 10.87 -19.57 13.69
N GLY A 192 11.53 -19.74 14.84
CA GLY A 192 12.09 -21.02 15.27
C GLY A 192 11.06 -22.14 15.41
N ASP A 193 9.79 -21.81 15.71
CA ASP A 193 8.70 -22.79 15.80
C ASP A 193 7.81 -22.84 14.54
N LEU A 194 7.21 -24.00 14.28
CA LEU A 194 6.32 -24.21 13.13
C LEU A 194 5.04 -23.36 13.19
N ARG A 195 4.52 -23.07 14.39
CA ARG A 195 3.28 -22.30 14.55
C ARG A 195 3.48 -20.85 14.10
N ALA A 196 4.62 -20.24 14.41
CA ALA A 196 5.02 -18.93 13.95
C ALA A 196 5.05 -18.86 12.43
N ARG A 197 5.66 -19.85 11.78
CA ARG A 197 5.69 -19.94 10.31
C ARG A 197 4.31 -20.07 9.69
N TYR A 198 3.45 -20.92 10.28
CA TYR A 198 2.06 -21.06 9.83
C TYR A 198 1.25 -19.76 10.01
N ARG A 199 1.54 -18.92 11.01
CA ARG A 199 0.89 -17.60 11.14
C ARG A 199 1.22 -16.68 9.98
N VAL A 200 2.47 -16.67 9.51
CA VAL A 200 2.88 -15.88 8.33
C VAL A 200 2.06 -16.29 7.11
N ILE A 201 1.94 -17.61 6.89
CA ILE A 201 1.17 -18.18 5.78
C ILE A 201 -0.34 -17.95 5.94
N ALA A 202 -0.86 -17.99 7.16
CA ALA A 202 -2.25 -17.67 7.46
C ALA A 202 -2.58 -16.19 7.18
N GLY A 203 -1.58 -15.32 7.01
CA GLY A 203 -1.77 -13.92 6.63
C GLY A 203 -2.52 -13.08 7.68
N ARG A 204 -2.48 -13.51 8.94
CA ARG A 204 -3.24 -12.90 10.05
C ARG A 204 -2.35 -12.71 11.26
N ALA A 205 -2.52 -11.59 11.96
CA ALA A 205 -2.00 -11.43 13.30
C ALA A 205 -2.63 -12.47 14.24
N ALA A 206 -1.83 -13.05 15.13
CA ALA A 206 -2.35 -13.91 16.18
C ALA A 206 -2.90 -13.06 17.33
N GLY A 207 -4.21 -13.20 17.58
CA GLY A 207 -4.86 -12.80 18.83
C GLY A 207 -5.56 -11.44 18.80
N ASP A 208 -6.52 -11.29 19.71
CA ASP A 208 -7.49 -10.20 19.98
C ASP A 208 -6.95 -8.76 20.13
N ARG A 209 -5.74 -8.45 19.66
CA ARG A 209 -5.27 -7.05 19.63
C ARG A 209 -5.85 -6.36 18.38
N PRO A 210 -6.64 -5.28 18.54
CA PRO A 210 -7.13 -4.51 17.40
C PRO A 210 -5.93 -4.05 16.56
N GLU A 211 -5.90 -4.47 15.29
CA GLU A 211 -4.89 -4.04 14.33
C GLU A 211 -4.83 -2.52 14.31
N PRO A 212 -3.65 -1.87 14.42
CA PRO A 212 -3.56 -0.41 14.46
C PRO A 212 -4.19 0.32 13.27
N GLY A 213 -4.20 -0.28 12.08
CA GLY A 213 -4.62 0.37 10.83
C GLY A 213 -3.55 1.32 10.28
N ALA A 214 -3.93 2.19 9.34
CA ALA A 214 -3.03 3.19 8.76
C ALA A 214 -2.42 4.09 9.86
N LEU A 215 -1.12 4.38 9.78
CA LEU A 215 -0.44 5.18 10.80
C LEU A 215 -0.99 6.61 10.80
N VAL A 216 -1.59 7.03 11.92
CA VAL A 216 -2.15 8.36 12.12
C VAL A 216 -1.17 9.24 12.91
N CYS A 217 -0.62 8.73 14.02
CA CYS A 217 0.36 9.45 14.84
C CYS A 217 1.74 8.80 14.76
N SER A 218 2.67 9.45 14.05
CA SER A 218 4.05 8.97 13.94
C SER A 218 4.83 9.04 15.27
N CYS A 219 4.53 10.02 16.13
CA CYS A 219 5.25 10.18 17.42
C CYS A 219 5.07 9.01 18.38
N PHE A 220 3.87 8.43 18.40
CA PHE A 220 3.50 7.39 19.36
C PHE A 220 3.05 6.09 18.69
N GLY A 221 3.20 5.97 17.36
CA GLY A 221 2.84 4.76 16.62
C GLY A 221 1.35 4.44 16.60
N VAL A 222 0.47 5.44 16.74
CA VAL A 222 -0.98 5.22 16.82
C VAL A 222 -1.59 5.15 15.43
N GLY A 223 -2.36 4.10 15.15
CA GLY A 223 -3.04 3.93 13.87
C GLY A 223 -4.54 4.25 13.89
N ALA A 224 -5.14 4.32 12.70
CA ALA A 224 -6.52 4.72 12.47
C ALA A 224 -7.55 3.86 13.20
N ASN A 225 -7.34 2.55 13.28
CA ASN A 225 -8.26 1.64 13.95
C ASN A 225 -8.19 1.78 15.47
N GLN A 226 -7.03 2.15 16.03
CA GLN A 226 -6.94 2.47 17.46
C GLN A 226 -7.72 3.75 17.76
N VAL A 227 -7.63 4.76 16.88
CA VAL A 227 -8.43 5.98 16.99
C VAL A 227 -9.93 5.66 16.87
N ALA A 228 -10.33 4.85 15.90
CA ALA A 228 -11.71 4.40 15.73
C ALA A 228 -12.21 3.59 16.94
N ALA A 229 -11.38 2.70 17.49
CA ALA A 229 -11.71 1.96 18.72
C ALA A 229 -11.88 2.88 19.93
N ALA A 230 -11.02 3.89 20.10
CA ALA A 230 -11.20 4.91 21.13
C ALA A 230 -12.50 5.70 20.93
N ALA A 231 -12.88 5.97 19.67
CA ALA A 231 -14.12 6.64 19.33
C ALA A 231 -15.36 5.80 19.67
N MET A 232 -15.34 4.51 19.35
CA MET A 232 -16.39 3.55 19.72
C MET A 232 -16.50 3.40 21.25
N SER A 233 -15.38 3.48 21.96
CA SER A 233 -15.33 3.48 23.43
C SER A 233 -15.69 4.83 24.08
N GLY A 234 -16.15 5.82 23.30
CA GLY A 234 -16.75 7.05 23.80
C GLY A 234 -15.90 8.32 23.64
N ALA A 235 -14.71 8.27 23.05
CA ALA A 235 -13.97 9.50 22.73
C ALA A 235 -14.67 10.25 21.57
N ARG A 236 -15.00 11.52 21.76
CA ARG A 236 -15.68 12.36 20.74
C ARG A 236 -14.82 13.54 20.28
N THR A 237 -13.73 13.82 20.99
CA THR A 237 -12.81 14.92 20.67
C THR A 237 -11.38 14.45 20.51
N VAL A 238 -10.57 15.21 19.76
CA VAL A 238 -9.13 14.96 19.61
C VAL A 238 -8.42 14.94 20.98
N ALA A 239 -8.87 15.76 21.93
CA ALA A 239 -8.32 15.80 23.28
C ALA A 239 -8.58 14.49 24.05
N GLU A 240 -9.78 13.93 23.93
CA GLU A 240 -10.11 12.64 24.57
C GLU A 240 -9.36 11.48 23.94
N VAL A 241 -9.20 11.47 22.61
CA VAL A 241 -8.32 10.50 21.92
C VAL A 241 -6.88 10.64 22.43
N GLY A 242 -6.38 11.86 22.58
CA GLY A 242 -5.04 12.12 23.12
C GLY A 242 -4.87 11.66 24.56
N ARG A 243 -5.93 11.67 25.39
CA ARG A 243 -5.88 11.13 26.75
C ARG A 243 -5.76 9.60 26.77
N VAL A 244 -6.39 8.91 25.82
CA VAL A 244 -6.41 7.44 25.75
C VAL A 244 -5.18 6.88 25.02
N LEU A 245 -4.77 7.51 23.92
CA LEU A 245 -3.77 6.97 22.99
C LEU A 245 -2.49 7.81 22.90
N GLN A 246 -2.42 8.96 23.60
CA GLN A 246 -1.35 9.97 23.46
C GLN A 246 -1.28 10.64 22.06
N ALA A 247 -2.07 10.19 21.09
CA ALA A 247 -2.10 10.79 19.75
C ALA A 247 -2.57 12.25 19.81
N GLY A 248 -1.82 13.15 19.17
CA GLY A 248 -2.17 14.58 19.08
C GLY A 248 -1.70 15.43 20.27
N THR A 249 -0.91 14.87 21.19
CA THR A 249 -0.39 15.59 22.39
C THR A 249 1.08 16.01 22.29
N ASN A 250 1.87 15.44 21.37
CA ASN A 250 3.28 15.80 21.15
C ASN A 250 3.46 16.85 20.05
N CYS A 251 3.66 16.45 18.78
CA CYS A 251 3.86 17.40 17.68
C CYS A 251 2.55 17.93 17.05
N GLY A 252 1.41 17.30 17.35
CA GLY A 252 0.09 17.73 16.87
C GLY A 252 -0.24 17.48 15.38
N SER A 253 0.67 16.95 14.55
CA SER A 253 0.45 16.77 13.10
C SER A 253 -0.75 15.87 12.75
N CYS A 254 -1.02 14.88 13.60
CA CYS A 254 -2.09 13.91 13.44
C CYS A 254 -3.49 14.41 13.84
N ARG A 255 -3.62 15.62 14.40
CA ARG A 255 -4.89 16.11 14.98
C ARG A 255 -6.02 16.22 13.96
N SER A 256 -5.73 16.70 12.76
CA SER A 256 -6.72 16.85 11.68
C SER A 256 -7.24 15.50 11.17
N GLU A 257 -6.35 14.49 11.13
CA GLU A 257 -6.70 13.14 10.70
C GLU A 257 -7.51 12.41 11.78
N ILE A 258 -7.14 12.57 13.07
CA ILE A 258 -7.96 12.11 14.21
C ILE A 258 -9.37 12.71 14.14
N ALA A 259 -9.49 14.02 13.90
CA ALA A 259 -10.78 14.68 13.80
C ALA A 259 -11.63 14.13 12.63
N SER A 260 -11.00 13.82 11.50
CA SER A 260 -11.68 13.21 10.35
C SER A 260 -12.22 11.81 10.68
N ILE A 261 -11.43 10.98 11.37
CA ILE A 261 -11.86 9.64 11.82
C ILE A 261 -13.02 9.73 12.82
N LEU A 262 -12.96 10.68 13.77
CA LEU A 262 -14.03 10.91 14.74
C LEU A 262 -15.34 11.34 14.04
N CYS A 263 -15.25 12.21 13.04
CA CYS A 263 -16.40 12.65 12.25
C CYS A 263 -17.04 11.47 11.48
N ALA A 264 -16.23 10.67 10.79
CA ALA A 264 -16.70 9.49 10.05
C ALA A 264 -17.37 8.45 10.98
N THR A 265 -16.79 8.21 12.17
CA THR A 265 -17.34 7.24 13.14
C THR A 265 -18.64 7.77 13.78
N GLY A 266 -18.76 9.08 13.97
CA GLY A 266 -19.98 9.72 14.50
C GLY A 266 -21.16 9.65 13.54
N LEU A 267 -20.92 9.75 12.22
CA LEU A 267 -21.93 9.57 11.18
C LEU A 267 -22.44 8.12 11.13
N ALA A 268 -21.55 7.14 11.20
CA ALA A 268 -21.90 5.71 11.17
C ALA A 268 -22.67 5.21 12.41
N ALA A 269 -22.63 5.94 13.54
CA ALA A 269 -23.38 5.61 14.75
C ALA A 269 -24.77 6.29 14.82
N ALA A 270 -25.09 7.16 13.86
CA ALA A 270 -26.35 7.89 13.76
C ALA A 270 -27.31 7.32 12.70
N GLU A 271 -26.85 6.35 11.90
CA GLU A 271 -27.66 5.44 11.06
C GLU A 271 -28.06 4.18 11.83
#